data_AF-A0AAW8KWJ2-F1
#
_entry.id   AF-A0AAW8KWJ2-F1
#
_cell.length_a   1.000
_cell.length_b   1.000
_cell.length_c   1.000
_cell.angle_alpha   90.00
_cell.angle_beta   90.00
_cell.angle_gamma   90.00
#
_symmetry.space_group_name_H-M   'P 1'
#
loop_
_entity.id
_entity.type
_entity.pdbx_description
1 polymer ?
#
loop_
_entity_poly.entity_id
_entity_poly.type
_entity_poly.pdbx_seq_one_letter_code
_entity_poly.pdbx_strand_id
1 'polypeptide(L)'
;PTLCHMPLLRNPDKSKLSKRKNPTSINYYRDIGVLPEALLNYLGRMGWSMPDEREVFTLQDMMDNFDIQRVSLGGPIFDVEKLNWLNGQWIKGLTPGQLLDRLL
;
A
#
# COMPACT_ATOMS: atom_id res chain seq x y z
N PRO A 1 -9.66 -11.62 -25.65
CA PRO A 1 -8.68 -10.91 -24.78
C PRO A 1 -8.34 -11.81 -23.58
N THR A 2 -7.17 -11.65 -22.99
CA THR A 2 -6.83 -12.31 -21.71
C THR A 2 -7.44 -11.49 -20.57
N LEU A 3 -8.17 -12.13 -19.65
CA LEU A 3 -8.82 -11.47 -18.52
C LEU A 3 -8.06 -11.82 -17.22
N CYS A 4 -7.82 -10.83 -16.37
CA CYS A 4 -7.24 -11.02 -15.03
C CYS A 4 -8.14 -10.33 -13.99
N HIS A 5 -8.74 -11.12 -13.10
CA HIS A 5 -9.61 -10.61 -12.05
C HIS A 5 -8.82 -10.47 -10.75
N MET A 6 -8.78 -9.24 -10.21
CA MET A 6 -8.14 -8.96 -8.93
C MET A 6 -9.06 -9.32 -7.76
N PRO A 7 -8.51 -9.78 -6.62
CA PRO A 7 -9.31 -10.09 -5.45
C PRO A 7 -9.92 -8.82 -4.83
N LEU A 8 -11.03 -8.99 -4.12
CA LEU A 8 -11.63 -7.89 -3.35
C LEU A 8 -10.79 -7.59 -2.11
N LEU A 9 -10.55 -6.30 -1.87
CA LEU A 9 -10.04 -5.82 -0.58
C LEU A 9 -11.08 -6.08 0.52
N ARG A 10 -10.62 -6.61 1.64
CA ARG A 10 -11.43 -6.96 2.81
C ARG A 10 -11.00 -6.16 4.03
N ASN A 11 -11.92 -5.91 4.95
CA ASN A 11 -11.60 -5.39 6.29
C ASN A 11 -10.96 -6.51 7.14
N PRO A 12 -10.40 -6.20 8.33
CA PRO A 12 -9.89 -7.22 9.26
C PRO A 12 -10.91 -8.30 9.64
N ASP A 13 -12.20 -7.93 9.69
CA ASP A 13 -13.32 -8.86 9.92
C ASP A 13 -13.69 -9.72 8.69
N LYS A 14 -12.90 -9.66 7.61
CA LYS A 14 -13.09 -10.31 6.30
C LYS A 14 -14.31 -9.85 5.50
N SER A 15 -15.10 -8.88 5.99
CA SER A 15 -16.16 -8.26 5.21
C SER A 15 -15.55 -7.38 4.09
N LYS A 16 -16.33 -7.11 3.03
CA LYS A 16 -15.88 -6.25 1.93
C LYS A 16 -15.51 -4.86 2.43
N LEU A 17 -14.35 -4.35 2.01
CA LEU A 17 -13.95 -2.97 2.28
C LEU A 17 -15.00 -2.01 1.72
N SER A 18 -15.50 -1.10 2.56
CA SER A 18 -16.54 -0.15 2.17
C SER A 18 -16.45 1.15 2.96
N LYS A 19 -16.94 2.24 2.36
CA LYS A 19 -17.03 3.58 2.97
C LYS A 19 -17.83 3.64 4.27
N ARG A 20 -18.66 2.62 4.55
CA ARG A 20 -19.53 2.58 5.74
C ARG A 20 -18.76 2.26 7.02
N LYS A 21 -17.68 1.48 6.90
CA LYS A 21 -16.90 0.99 8.05
C LYS A 21 -15.54 1.66 8.17
N ASN A 22 -14.90 1.99 7.05
CA ASN A 22 -13.54 2.51 7.02
C ASN A 22 -13.42 3.69 6.03
N PRO A 23 -12.49 4.63 6.28
CA PRO A 23 -12.09 5.60 5.26
C PRO A 23 -11.50 4.85 4.07
N THR A 24 -12.16 4.89 2.91
CA THR A 24 -11.64 4.23 1.69
C THR A 24 -11.17 5.25 0.64
N SER A 25 -11.16 6.54 1.00
CA SER A 25 -10.78 7.62 0.10
C SER A 25 -9.27 7.82 0.14
N ILE A 26 -8.63 7.90 -1.02
CA ILE A 26 -7.20 8.25 -1.10
C ILE A 26 -6.96 9.65 -0.51
N ASN A 27 -7.90 10.58 -0.72
CA ASN A 27 -7.82 11.93 -0.15
C ASN A 27 -7.75 11.89 1.38
N TYR A 28 -8.51 11.00 2.02
CA TYR A 28 -8.44 10.86 3.48
C TYR A 28 -7.01 10.51 3.94
N TYR A 29 -6.35 9.55 3.28
CA TYR A 29 -5.00 9.13 3.64
C TYR A 29 -3.96 10.25 3.41
N ARG A 30 -4.11 11.01 2.33
CA ARG A 30 -3.31 12.22 2.11
C ARG A 30 -3.52 13.23 3.24
N ASP A 31 -4.77 13.52 3.59
CA ASP A 31 -5.12 14.56 4.56
C ASP A 31 -4.67 14.20 5.99
N ILE A 32 -4.51 12.91 6.31
CA ILE A 32 -3.93 12.45 7.59
C ILE A 32 -2.40 12.25 7.54
N GLY A 33 -1.73 12.65 6.45
CA GLY A 33 -0.27 12.64 6.36
C GLY A 33 0.36 11.29 5.99
N VAL A 34 -0.38 10.40 5.31
CA VAL A 34 0.24 9.23 4.69
C VAL A 34 1.04 9.67 3.47
N LEU A 35 2.32 9.30 3.43
CA LEU A 35 3.20 9.57 2.30
C LEU A 35 2.71 8.83 1.05
N PRO A 36 2.73 9.47 -0.13
CA PRO A 36 2.28 8.82 -1.37
C PRO A 36 3.10 7.56 -1.68
N GLU A 37 4.40 7.56 -1.39
CA GLU A 37 5.29 6.43 -1.56
C GLU A 37 4.87 5.24 -0.68
N ALA A 38 4.51 5.51 0.58
CA ALA A 38 4.03 4.50 1.51
C ALA A 38 2.67 3.92 1.08
N LEU A 39 1.74 4.77 0.62
CA LEU A 39 0.44 4.30 0.15
C LEU A 39 0.56 3.44 -1.12
N LEU A 40 1.41 3.83 -2.08
CA LEU A 40 1.67 3.04 -3.28
C LEU A 40 2.32 1.69 -2.94
N ASN A 41 3.36 1.71 -2.11
CA ASN A 41 4.01 0.50 -1.63
C ASN A 41 3.01 -0.44 -0.92
N TYR A 42 2.15 0.11 -0.06
CA TYR A 42 1.12 -0.66 0.65
C TYR A 42 0.07 -1.27 -0.28
N LEU A 43 -0.46 -0.48 -1.23
CA LEU A 43 -1.44 -0.97 -2.20
C LEU A 43 -0.83 -2.00 -3.16
N GLY A 44 0.43 -1.83 -3.57
CA GLY A 44 1.15 -2.84 -4.36
C GLY A 44 1.25 -4.19 -3.65
N ARG A 45 1.32 -4.18 -2.31
CA ARG A 45 1.32 -5.39 -1.48
C ARG A 45 -0.05 -6.08 -1.36
N MET A 46 -1.15 -5.47 -1.82
CA MET A 46 -2.51 -6.03 -1.71
C MET A 46 -2.81 -7.17 -2.69
N GLY A 47 -1.79 -7.87 -3.16
CA GLY A 47 -1.97 -8.91 -4.17
C GLY A 47 -0.67 -9.30 -4.84
N TRP A 48 0.45 -8.66 -4.50
CA TRP A 48 1.76 -8.98 -5.04
C TRP A 48 2.83 -8.79 -3.97
N SER A 49 3.96 -9.48 -4.09
CA SER A 49 5.11 -9.32 -3.20
C SER A 49 6.42 -9.33 -4.00
N MET A 50 7.38 -8.55 -3.52
CA MET A 50 8.75 -8.55 -4.06
C MET A 50 9.32 -9.98 -4.07
N PRO A 51 10.13 -10.35 -5.08
CA PRO A 51 10.81 -11.65 -5.13
C PRO A 51 11.70 -11.94 -3.91
N ASP A 52 12.31 -10.92 -3.33
CA ASP A 52 13.17 -10.97 -2.14
C ASP A 52 12.38 -10.76 -0.82
N GLU A 53 11.06 -10.79 -0.88
CA GLU A 53 10.12 -10.66 0.24
C GLU A 53 10.15 -9.32 0.99
N ARG A 54 10.98 -8.35 0.59
CA ARG A 54 11.06 -7.07 1.27
C ARG A 54 9.72 -6.32 1.23
N GLU A 55 9.43 -5.61 2.31
CA GLU A 55 8.16 -4.91 2.46
C GLU A 55 8.22 -3.44 2.08
N VAL A 56 9.39 -2.83 2.23
CA VAL A 56 9.64 -1.43 1.85
C VAL A 56 10.27 -1.44 0.46
N PHE A 57 9.58 -0.84 -0.53
CA PHE A 57 10.05 -0.77 -1.91
C PHE A 57 9.42 0.41 -2.65
N THR A 58 10.19 1.01 -3.55
CA THR A 58 9.71 2.11 -4.40
C THR A 58 8.75 1.61 -5.49
N LEU A 59 8.03 2.54 -6.14
CA LEU A 59 7.25 2.20 -7.33
C LEU A 59 8.15 1.64 -8.46
N GLN A 60 9.36 2.19 -8.61
CA GLN A 60 10.32 1.71 -9.61
C GLN A 60 10.74 0.26 -9.33
N ASP A 61 11.06 -0.06 -8.07
CA ASP A 61 11.36 -1.44 -7.66
C ASP A 61 10.21 -2.39 -8.01
N MET A 62 8.96 -1.97 -7.77
CA MET A 62 7.80 -2.76 -8.14
C MET A 62 7.73 -2.96 -9.66
N MET A 63 7.90 -1.90 -10.46
CA MET A 63 7.87 -1.98 -11.92
C MET A 63 8.96 -2.90 -12.48
N ASP A 64 10.17 -2.83 -11.94
CA ASP A 64 11.31 -3.63 -12.39
C ASP A 64 11.17 -5.12 -12.05
N ASN A 65 10.38 -5.46 -11.03
CA ASN A 65 10.21 -6.82 -10.53
C ASN A 65 8.80 -7.40 -10.75
N PHE A 66 7.87 -6.62 -11.31
CA PHE A 66 6.48 -7.03 -11.40
C PHE A 66 6.33 -8.24 -12.34
N ASP A 67 5.65 -9.26 -11.82
CA ASP A 67 5.27 -10.45 -12.59
C ASP A 67 3.83 -10.81 -12.21
N ILE A 68 2.98 -10.87 -13.23
CA ILE A 68 1.57 -11.23 -13.10
C ILE A 68 1.38 -12.64 -12.51
N GLN A 69 2.35 -13.55 -12.71
CA GLN A 69 2.31 -14.90 -12.13
C GLN A 69 2.49 -14.91 -10.61
N ARG A 70 3.05 -13.84 -10.04
CA ARG A 70 3.20 -13.67 -8.58
C ARG A 70 1.98 -13.02 -7.92
N VAL A 71 0.95 -12.65 -8.70
CA VAL A 71 -0.25 -12.06 -8.15
C VAL A 71 -1.08 -13.10 -7.40
N SER A 72 -1.37 -12.83 -6.13
CA SER A 72 -2.17 -13.67 -5.25
C SER A 72 -3.64 -13.25 -5.23
N LEU A 73 -4.53 -14.24 -5.29
CA LEU A 73 -5.99 -14.06 -5.24
C LEU A 73 -6.57 -14.20 -3.82
N GLY A 74 -5.72 -14.23 -2.78
CA GLY A 74 -6.05 -14.57 -1.39
C GLY A 74 -6.97 -13.61 -0.62
N GLY A 75 -7.67 -12.68 -1.28
CA GLY A 75 -8.56 -11.70 -0.65
C GLY A 75 -7.83 -10.86 0.40
N PRO A 76 -6.96 -9.93 -0.03
CA PRO A 76 -6.11 -9.15 0.86
C PRO A 76 -6.91 -8.40 1.93
N ILE A 77 -6.35 -8.33 3.14
CA ILE A 77 -6.91 -7.57 4.26
C ILE A 77 -6.31 -6.16 4.23
N PHE A 78 -7.16 -5.15 4.22
CA PHE A 78 -6.78 -3.76 4.38
C PHE A 78 -6.59 -3.46 5.87
N ASP A 79 -5.34 -3.55 6.31
CA ASP A 79 -4.87 -3.31 7.67
C ASP A 79 -4.22 -1.92 7.81
N VAL A 80 -4.92 -1.02 8.51
CA VAL A 80 -4.45 0.36 8.74
C VAL A 80 -3.21 0.39 9.64
N GLU A 81 -3.05 -0.55 10.57
CA GLU A 81 -1.84 -0.61 11.42
C GLU A 81 -0.62 -0.94 10.57
N LYS A 82 -0.77 -1.85 9.61
CA LYS A 82 0.29 -2.18 8.66
C LYS A 82 0.65 -0.99 7.75
N LEU A 83 -0.34 -0.23 7.29
CA LEU A 83 -0.12 1.01 6.54
C LEU A 83 0.64 2.04 7.39
N ASN A 84 0.25 2.22 8.67
CA ASN A 84 0.92 3.15 9.58
C ASN A 84 2.37 2.76 9.83
N TRP A 85 2.64 1.47 10.05
CA TRP A 85 3.99 0.96 10.17
C TRP A 85 4.83 1.26 8.91
N LEU A 86 4.28 1.00 7.73
CA LEU A 86 4.97 1.22 6.46
C LEU A 86 5.22 2.71 6.22
N ASN A 87 4.24 3.57 6.51
CA ASN A 87 4.40 5.02 6.47
C ASN A 87 5.54 5.49 7.38
N GLY A 88 5.65 4.90 8.59
CA GLY A 88 6.76 5.16 9.50
C GLY A 88 8.13 4.74 8.94
N GLN A 89 8.21 3.63 8.20
CA GLN A 89 9.47 3.23 7.53
C GLN A 89 9.88 4.27 6.47
N TRP A 90 8.92 4.74 5.67
CA TRP A 90 9.17 5.77 4.66
C TRP A 90 9.59 7.12 5.28
N ILE A 91 8.92 7.56 6.34
CA ILE A 91 9.28 8.79 7.07
C ILE A 91 10.71 8.69 7.61
N LYS A 92 11.10 7.55 8.20
CA LYS A 92 12.47 7.33 8.70
C LYS A 92 13.54 7.34 7.61
N GLY A 93 13.16 7.03 6.36
CA GLY A 93 14.05 7.09 5.21
C GLY A 93 14.29 8.50 4.68
N LEU A 94 13.50 9.49 5.11
CA LEU A 94 13.69 10.89 4.72
C LEU A 94 14.77 11.55 5.57
N THR A 95 15.54 12.44 4.93
CA THR A 95 16.38 13.39 5.64
C THR A 95 15.50 14.42 6.39
N PRO A 96 16.01 15.08 7.45
CA PRO A 96 15.24 16.11 8.15
C PRO A 96 14.75 17.24 7.24
N GLY A 97 15.53 17.63 6.24
CA GLY A 97 15.14 18.65 5.25
C GLY A 97 13.98 18.18 4.37
N GLN A 98 14.08 16.97 3.81
CA GLN A 98 12.98 16.39 3.03
C GLN A 98 11.70 16.23 3.87
N LEU A 99 11.82 15.82 5.12
CA LEU A 99 10.66 15.72 6.00
C LEU A 99 10.04 17.10 6.27
N LEU A 100 10.86 18.11 6.55
CA LEU A 100 10.39 19.48 6.73
C LEU A 100 9.63 19.99 5.50
N ASP A 101 10.17 19.76 4.30
CA ASP A 101 9.52 20.15 3.04
C ASP A 101 8.16 19.46 2.81
N ARG A 102 7.91 18.29 3.43
CA ARG A 102 6.63 17.58 3.36
C ARG A 102 5.62 18.03 4.42
N LEU A 103 6.05 18.77 5.44
CA LEU A 103 5.22 19.27 6.54
C LEU A 103 4.76 20.71 6.36
N LEU A 104 5.47 21.49 5.53
CA LEU A 104 5.15 22.88 5.16
C LEU A 104 4.18 22.94 3.96
#